data_AF-W6KUB7-F1
#
_entry.id   AF-W6KUB7-F1
#
_cell.length_a   1.000
_cell.length_b   1.000
_cell.length_c   1.000
_cell.angle_alpha   90.00
_cell.angle_beta   90.00
_cell.angle_gamma   90.00
#
_symmetry.space_group_name_H-M   'P 1'
#
loop_
_entity.id
_entity.type
_entity.pdbx_description
1 polymer ?
#
loop_
_entity_poly.entity_id
_entity_poly.type
_entity_poly.pdbx_seq_one_letter_code
_entity_poly.pdbx_strand_id
1 'polypeptide(L)'
;MPGHTDSERKFALWIDVLAGSCGGTLAKSILSPFQRIVVLQQLGQHPGYGVWQLARWVYAHDGLRGFWRGNLTSMIIRVPYSGLQFAIYGRVKFWMQDWLDRASGERGRRVEMLERFLIKCGAGGIAAILASAVVYPGEVVRLRLMSGERRFSGILTTCRLIYRETNSVRNFYRGFAASSMQRVPDILVCFATYETVKYALLDSPNPVLFNTNHATRNVLSTVVGGSLAALASIAVTFPLDVAKRRIGMSGQSNDRILYTSVGNCLRRVYAKEGIRGLYAGSLMEAVRCVPQVILMWFFIEGIQKQLSERCDR
;
A
#
# COMPACT_ATOMS: atom_id res chain seq x y z
N MET A 1 36.46 3.30 13.63
CA MET A 1 36.28 4.77 13.58
C MET A 1 34.92 5.12 14.16
N PRO A 2 34.83 5.65 15.38
CA PRO A 2 33.55 6.01 16.00
C PRO A 2 33.40 7.53 16.06
N GLY A 3 32.47 8.09 15.28
CA GLY A 3 32.22 9.53 15.32
C GLY A 3 31.27 10.05 14.25
N HIS A 4 30.25 9.30 13.84
CA HIS A 4 29.16 9.92 13.09
C HIS A 4 28.29 10.71 14.07
N THR A 5 28.30 12.03 13.92
CA THR A 5 27.54 12.96 14.74
C THR A 5 26.04 12.69 14.59
N ASP A 6 25.25 12.90 15.66
CA ASP A 6 23.78 12.68 15.61
C ASP A 6 23.09 13.52 14.53
N SER A 7 23.71 14.62 14.09
CA SER A 7 23.30 15.42 12.92
C SER A 7 23.40 14.66 11.60
N GLU A 8 24.50 13.95 11.35
CA GLU A 8 24.68 13.15 10.13
C GLU A 8 23.68 11.99 10.07
N ARG A 9 23.40 11.36 11.21
CA ARG A 9 22.38 10.30 11.32
C ARG A 9 20.97 10.81 11.05
N LYS A 10 20.61 11.97 11.61
CA LYS A 10 19.31 12.60 11.33
C LYS A 10 19.19 13.00 9.85
N PHE A 11 20.27 13.51 9.26
CA PHE A 11 20.31 13.94 7.87
C PHE A 11 20.19 12.77 6.88
N ALA A 12 20.95 11.70 7.08
CA ALA A 12 20.84 10.48 6.27
C ALA A 12 19.41 9.91 6.30
N LEU A 13 18.77 9.97 7.46
CA LEU A 13 17.41 9.47 7.63
C LEU A 13 16.36 10.30 6.85
N TRP A 14 16.51 11.63 6.79
CA TRP A 14 15.66 12.47 5.95
C TRP A 14 15.85 12.23 4.46
N ILE A 15 17.10 11.99 4.03
CA ILE A 15 17.41 11.60 2.64
C ILE A 15 16.69 10.30 2.29
N ASP A 16 16.75 9.29 3.14
CA ASP A 16 16.07 8.01 2.91
C ASP A 16 14.56 8.15 2.85
N VAL A 17 13.96 8.98 3.72
CA VAL A 17 12.52 9.25 3.71
C VAL A 17 12.09 9.98 2.43
N LEU A 18 12.87 10.97 1.98
CA LEU A 18 12.60 11.73 0.76
C LEU A 18 12.79 10.85 -0.48
N ALA A 19 13.92 10.13 -0.57
CA ALA A 19 14.20 9.20 -1.66
C ALA A 19 13.14 8.10 -1.76
N GLY A 20 12.78 7.49 -0.62
CA GLY A 20 11.71 6.49 -0.54
C GLY A 20 10.34 7.04 -0.96
N SER A 21 9.99 8.25 -0.50
CA SER A 21 8.70 8.87 -0.84
C SER A 21 8.63 9.26 -2.33
N CYS A 22 9.67 9.90 -2.85
CA CYS A 22 9.77 10.33 -4.25
C CYS A 22 9.90 9.14 -5.22
N GLY A 23 10.78 8.18 -4.94
CA GLY A 23 10.91 6.98 -5.78
C GLY A 23 9.62 6.18 -5.80
N GLY A 24 8.94 6.09 -4.64
CA GLY A 24 7.61 5.52 -4.54
C GLY A 24 6.58 6.25 -5.41
N THR A 25 6.45 7.59 -5.31
CA THR A 25 5.48 8.39 -6.08
C THR A 25 5.71 8.28 -7.58
N LEU A 26 6.96 8.31 -8.03
CA LEU A 26 7.33 8.16 -9.44
C LEU A 26 6.93 6.78 -9.97
N ALA A 27 7.31 5.70 -9.27
CA ALA A 27 6.92 4.34 -9.64
C ALA A 27 5.39 4.17 -9.70
N LYS A 28 4.64 4.72 -8.73
CA LYS A 28 3.17 4.70 -8.77
C LYS A 28 2.58 5.50 -9.94
N SER A 29 3.22 6.60 -10.34
CA SER A 29 2.73 7.46 -11.42
C SER A 29 2.85 6.79 -12.78
N ILE A 30 3.96 6.10 -13.01
CA ILE A 30 4.18 5.29 -14.21
C ILE A 30 3.14 4.17 -14.29
N LEU A 31 2.82 3.55 -13.17
CA LEU A 31 1.89 2.42 -13.09
C LEU A 31 0.44 2.81 -12.73
N SER A 32 0.14 4.11 -12.75
CA SER A 32 -1.21 4.64 -12.49
C SER A 32 -2.26 4.09 -13.46
N PRO A 33 -1.98 3.90 -14.78
CA PRO A 33 -2.96 3.32 -15.70
C PRO A 33 -3.44 1.93 -15.27
N PHE A 34 -2.51 1.05 -14.87
CA PHE A 34 -2.83 -0.28 -14.36
C PHE A 34 -3.64 -0.20 -13.06
N GLN A 35 -3.23 0.69 -12.16
CA GLN A 35 -3.95 0.90 -10.91
C GLN A 35 -5.39 1.35 -11.13
N ARG A 36 -5.64 2.23 -12.11
CA ARG A 36 -7.00 2.67 -12.43
C ARG A 36 -7.87 1.50 -12.90
N ILE A 37 -7.35 0.63 -13.76
CA ILE A 37 -8.06 -0.57 -14.23
C ILE A 37 -8.40 -1.48 -13.04
N VAL A 38 -7.45 -1.72 -12.13
CA VAL A 38 -7.69 -2.49 -10.90
C VAL A 38 -8.83 -1.89 -10.08
N VAL A 39 -8.84 -0.56 -9.88
CA VAL A 39 -9.92 0.12 -9.15
C VAL A 39 -11.27 -0.18 -9.80
N LEU A 40 -11.39 0.03 -11.11
CA LEU A 40 -12.64 -0.15 -11.84
C LEU A 40 -13.14 -1.60 -11.77
N GLN A 41 -12.24 -2.59 -11.86
CA GLN A 41 -12.59 -4.00 -11.67
C GLN A 41 -13.07 -4.29 -10.25
N GLN A 42 -12.39 -3.77 -9.23
CA GLN A 42 -12.77 -3.96 -7.82
C GLN A 42 -14.13 -3.32 -7.49
N LEU A 43 -14.48 -2.21 -8.15
CA LEU A 43 -15.79 -1.56 -7.99
C LEU A 43 -16.94 -2.38 -8.57
N GLY A 44 -16.68 -3.27 -9.53
CA GLY A 44 -17.71 -4.13 -10.12
C GLY A 44 -18.80 -3.38 -10.90
N GLN A 45 -18.57 -2.12 -11.29
CA GLN A 45 -19.55 -1.31 -12.04
C GLN A 45 -19.77 -1.82 -13.48
N HIS A 46 -18.81 -2.58 -14.02
CA HIS A 46 -18.87 -3.16 -15.38
C HIS A 46 -18.77 -4.70 -15.30
N PRO A 47 -19.87 -5.39 -14.96
CA PRO A 47 -19.86 -6.85 -14.86
C PRO A 47 -19.51 -7.48 -16.22
N GLY A 48 -18.59 -8.46 -16.20
CA GLY A 48 -18.17 -9.20 -17.40
C GLY A 48 -17.10 -8.53 -18.26
N TYR A 49 -16.70 -7.28 -17.97
CA TYR A 49 -15.68 -6.60 -18.76
C TYR A 49 -14.29 -7.17 -18.44
N GLY A 50 -13.63 -7.70 -19.47
CA GLY A 50 -12.21 -8.06 -19.39
C GLY A 50 -11.32 -6.82 -19.25
N VAL A 51 -10.06 -7.04 -18.88
CA VAL A 51 -9.05 -5.96 -18.72
C VAL A 51 -8.97 -5.06 -19.97
N TRP A 52 -8.86 -5.68 -21.15
CA TRP A 52 -8.75 -4.96 -22.42
C TRP A 52 -10.02 -4.19 -22.78
N GLN A 53 -11.20 -4.76 -22.51
CA GLN A 53 -12.48 -4.10 -22.73
C GLN A 53 -12.63 -2.89 -21.82
N LEU A 54 -12.23 -3.02 -20.55
CA LEU A 54 -12.24 -1.92 -19.60
C LEU A 54 -11.24 -0.81 -19.97
N ALA A 55 -10.05 -1.17 -20.43
CA ALA A 55 -9.06 -0.22 -20.94
C ALA A 55 -9.59 0.54 -22.17
N ARG A 56 -10.22 -0.16 -23.12
CA ARG A 56 -10.87 0.45 -24.29
C ARG A 56 -12.02 1.36 -23.89
N TRP A 57 -12.83 0.95 -22.90
CA TRP A 57 -13.91 1.76 -22.35
C TRP A 57 -13.38 3.05 -21.72
N VAL A 58 -12.32 2.95 -20.90
CA VAL A 58 -11.64 4.11 -20.31
C VAL A 58 -11.11 5.06 -21.39
N TYR A 59 -10.46 4.52 -22.42
CA TYR A 59 -9.93 5.31 -23.53
C TYR A 59 -11.06 6.03 -24.29
N ALA A 60 -12.17 5.35 -24.56
CA ALA A 60 -13.31 5.92 -25.26
C ALA A 60 -14.04 7.01 -24.44
N HIS A 61 -14.13 6.86 -23.11
CA HIS A 61 -14.89 7.78 -22.26
C HIS A 61 -14.08 8.97 -21.74
N ASP A 62 -12.82 8.74 -21.36
CA ASP A 62 -11.97 9.75 -20.70
C ASP A 62 -10.70 10.10 -21.48
N GLY A 63 -10.43 9.41 -22.60
CA GLY A 63 -9.20 9.56 -23.37
C GLY A 63 -7.96 9.05 -22.62
N LEU A 64 -6.78 9.33 -23.19
CA LEU A 64 -5.48 8.93 -22.63
C LEU A 64 -5.22 9.50 -21.23
N ARG A 65 -5.59 10.76 -21.00
CA ARG A 65 -5.41 11.40 -19.69
C ARG A 65 -6.30 10.78 -18.61
N GLY A 66 -7.40 10.13 -19.02
CA GLY A 66 -8.26 9.38 -18.13
C GLY A 66 -7.50 8.38 -17.26
N PHE A 67 -6.52 7.66 -17.81
CA PHE A 67 -5.77 6.64 -17.07
C PHE A 67 -5.04 7.16 -15.82
N TRP A 68 -4.75 8.46 -15.76
CA TRP A 68 -4.11 9.11 -14.61
C TRP A 68 -5.09 9.81 -13.65
N ARG A 69 -6.40 9.62 -13.80
CA ARG A 69 -7.38 10.17 -12.85
C ARG A 69 -7.10 9.66 -11.43
N GLY A 70 -7.01 10.60 -10.48
CA GLY A 70 -6.67 10.33 -9.08
C GLY A 70 -5.17 10.17 -8.80
N ASN A 71 -4.28 10.21 -9.81
CA ASN A 71 -2.84 10.09 -9.59
C ASN A 71 -2.29 11.26 -8.76
N LEU A 72 -2.71 12.51 -9.06
CA LEU A 72 -2.31 13.69 -8.31
C LEU A 72 -2.67 13.57 -6.82
N THR A 73 -3.90 13.14 -6.53
CA THR A 73 -4.34 12.89 -5.15
C THR A 73 -3.47 11.84 -4.46
N SER A 74 -3.05 10.80 -5.20
CA SER A 74 -2.16 9.75 -4.71
C SER A 74 -0.78 10.29 -4.29
N MET A 75 -0.25 11.26 -5.04
CA MET A 75 1.03 11.91 -4.74
C MET A 75 0.94 12.75 -3.47
N ILE A 76 -0.09 13.61 -3.39
CA ILE A 76 -0.33 14.52 -2.26
C ILE A 76 -0.47 13.74 -0.95
N ILE A 77 -1.17 12.60 -0.99
CA ILE A 77 -1.41 11.72 0.17
C ILE A 77 -0.13 11.02 0.65
N ARG A 78 0.76 10.65 -0.28
CA ARG A 78 1.88 9.77 0.07
C ARG A 78 2.91 10.42 0.97
N VAL A 79 3.27 11.67 0.70
CA VAL A 79 4.28 12.40 1.48
C VAL A 79 3.90 12.51 2.97
N PRO A 80 2.70 13.02 3.34
CA PRO A 80 2.30 13.09 4.74
C PRO A 80 2.11 11.70 5.35
N TYR A 81 1.65 10.72 4.58
CA TYR A 81 1.55 9.33 5.04
C TYR A 81 2.91 8.78 5.49
N SER A 82 3.94 8.89 4.66
CA SER A 82 5.30 8.42 4.99
C SER A 82 5.86 9.11 6.23
N GLY A 83 5.72 10.45 6.31
CA GLY A 83 6.21 11.22 7.46
C GLY A 83 5.52 10.83 8.77
N LEU A 84 4.19 10.73 8.76
CA LEU A 84 3.41 10.32 9.93
C LEU A 84 3.70 8.88 10.33
N GLN A 85 3.77 7.96 9.36
CA GLN A 85 4.08 6.56 9.65
C GLN A 85 5.44 6.44 10.32
N PHE A 86 6.46 7.16 9.83
CA PHE A 86 7.79 7.13 10.43
C PHE A 86 7.78 7.70 11.86
N ALA A 87 7.17 8.87 12.06
CA ALA A 87 7.08 9.51 13.38
C ALA A 87 6.35 8.62 14.41
N ILE A 88 5.22 8.03 14.01
CA ILE A 88 4.42 7.17 14.88
C ILE A 88 5.15 5.85 15.12
N TYR A 89 5.74 5.24 14.08
CA TYR A 89 6.48 3.98 14.20
C TYR A 89 7.62 4.10 15.21
N GLY A 90 8.38 5.20 15.17
CA GLY A 90 9.44 5.44 16.15
C GLY A 90 8.90 5.37 17.58
N ARG A 91 7.79 6.07 17.87
CA ARG A 91 7.20 6.13 19.21
C ARG A 91 6.60 4.79 19.66
N VAL A 92 5.85 4.12 18.78
CA VAL A 92 5.21 2.84 19.07
C VAL A 92 6.25 1.73 19.25
N LYS A 93 7.31 1.72 18.43
CA LYS A 93 8.40 0.76 18.53
C LYS A 93 9.10 0.86 19.89
N PHE A 94 9.50 2.05 20.32
CA PHE A 94 10.15 2.23 21.64
C PHE A 94 9.25 1.80 22.79
N TRP A 95 7.97 2.17 22.73
CA TRP A 95 7.00 1.77 23.75
C TRP A 95 6.82 0.24 23.82
N MET A 96 6.71 -0.43 22.68
CA MET A 96 6.57 -1.89 22.65
C MET A 96 7.86 -2.63 23.04
N GLN A 97 9.03 -2.07 22.74
CA GLN A 97 10.32 -2.64 23.17
C GLN A 97 10.47 -2.57 24.69
N ASP A 98 10.18 -1.41 25.29
CA ASP A 98 10.21 -1.26 26.76
C ASP A 98 9.19 -2.18 27.45
N TRP A 99 8.01 -2.36 26.85
CA TRP A 99 7.03 -3.35 27.34
C TRP A 99 7.57 -4.79 27.28
N LEU A 100 8.24 -5.16 26.17
CA LEU A 100 8.82 -6.49 26.01
C LEU A 100 9.95 -6.75 27.00
N ASP A 101 10.88 -5.80 27.14
CA ASP A 101 12.04 -5.94 28.03
C ASP A 101 11.61 -6.09 29.50
N ARG A 102 10.44 -5.54 29.87
CA ARG A 102 9.81 -5.75 31.19
C ARG A 102 9.07 -7.09 31.31
N ALA A 103 8.56 -7.63 30.20
CA ALA A 103 7.80 -8.88 30.16
C ALA A 103 8.68 -10.13 29.97
N SER A 104 9.89 -9.97 29.41
CA SER A 104 10.82 -11.04 29.11
C SER A 104 11.61 -11.46 30.35
N GLY A 105 10.94 -12.18 31.26
CA GLY A 105 11.61 -13.15 32.13
C GLY A 105 12.18 -14.31 31.31
N GLU A 106 13.14 -15.06 31.88
CA GLU A 106 13.89 -16.17 31.26
C GLU A 106 13.05 -17.04 30.31
N ARG A 107 13.09 -16.74 29.00
CA ARG A 107 12.36 -17.47 27.96
C ARG A 107 13.31 -17.94 26.85
N GLY A 108 12.99 -19.10 26.27
CA GLY A 108 13.83 -19.75 25.27
C GLY A 108 13.96 -18.98 23.95
N ARG A 109 15.11 -19.10 23.29
CA ARG A 109 15.56 -18.31 22.13
C ARG A 109 14.60 -18.29 20.91
N ARG A 110 13.83 -19.35 20.66
CA ARG A 110 12.84 -19.38 19.55
C ARG A 110 11.59 -18.56 19.85
N VAL A 111 11.12 -18.57 21.11
CA VAL A 111 9.96 -17.79 21.55
C VAL A 111 10.29 -16.31 21.46
N GLU A 112 11.51 -15.95 21.86
CA GLU A 112 12.02 -14.58 21.81
C GLU A 112 12.09 -14.01 20.38
N MET A 113 12.51 -14.82 19.40
CA MET A 113 12.54 -14.42 17.98
C MET A 113 11.14 -14.13 17.43
N LEU A 114 10.16 -15.00 17.74
CA LEU A 114 8.78 -14.84 17.28
C LEU A 114 8.09 -13.66 17.97
N GLU A 115 8.30 -13.46 19.27
CA GLU A 115 7.76 -12.29 20.00
C GLU A 115 8.33 -10.98 19.44
N ARG A 116 9.65 -10.91 19.25
CA ARG A 116 10.31 -9.73 18.64
C ARG A 116 9.79 -9.47 17.23
N PHE A 117 9.49 -10.50 16.45
CA PHE A 117 8.87 -10.40 15.13
C PHE A 117 7.45 -9.83 15.21
N LEU A 118 6.59 -10.46 16.02
CA LEU A 118 5.18 -10.05 16.17
C LEU A 118 5.05 -8.62 16.68
N ILE A 119 5.96 -8.21 17.56
CA ILE A 119 6.02 -6.84 18.08
C ILE A 119 6.44 -5.86 16.99
N LYS A 120 7.45 -6.17 16.17
CA LYS A 120 7.84 -5.31 15.05
C LYS A 120 6.71 -5.16 14.03
N CYS A 121 6.03 -6.26 13.69
CA CYS A 121 4.87 -6.25 12.80
C CYS A 121 3.68 -5.51 13.42
N GLY A 122 3.42 -5.70 14.72
CA GLY A 122 2.37 -5.03 15.47
C GLY A 122 2.60 -3.52 15.58
N ALA A 123 3.82 -3.09 15.91
CA ALA A 123 4.22 -1.69 15.93
C ALA A 123 4.05 -1.03 14.55
N GLY A 124 4.52 -1.73 13.50
CA GLY A 124 4.35 -1.31 12.12
C GLY A 124 2.88 -1.19 11.71
N GLY A 125 2.05 -2.16 12.08
CA GLY A 125 0.62 -2.18 11.81
C GLY A 125 -0.13 -1.04 12.50
N ILE A 126 0.11 -0.83 13.79
CA ILE A 126 -0.52 0.26 14.56
C ILE A 126 -0.10 1.61 13.98
N ALA A 127 1.20 1.81 13.73
CA ALA A 127 1.69 3.04 13.12
C ALA A 127 1.07 3.29 11.74
N ALA A 128 0.93 2.25 10.92
CA ALA A 128 0.33 2.33 9.60
C ALA A 128 -1.18 2.63 9.65
N ILE A 129 -1.91 2.11 10.66
CA ILE A 129 -3.34 2.39 10.86
C ILE A 129 -3.53 3.83 11.35
N LEU A 130 -2.74 4.30 12.32
CA LEU A 130 -2.81 5.67 12.83
C LEU A 130 -2.43 6.69 11.76
N ALA A 131 -1.35 6.45 11.01
CA ALA A 131 -0.98 7.29 9.87
C ALA A 131 -2.04 7.29 8.77
N SER A 132 -2.65 6.12 8.49
CA SER A 132 -3.71 6.05 7.48
C SER A 132 -4.98 6.75 7.91
N ALA A 133 -5.32 6.80 9.21
CA ALA A 133 -6.48 7.53 9.72
C ALA A 133 -6.44 9.04 9.39
N VAL A 134 -5.26 9.67 9.47
CA VAL A 134 -5.11 11.09 9.14
C VAL A 134 -5.28 11.34 7.64
N VAL A 135 -4.76 10.43 6.81
CA VAL A 135 -4.71 10.60 5.35
C VAL A 135 -5.94 10.00 4.64
N TYR A 136 -6.77 9.26 5.37
CA TYR A 136 -7.91 8.52 4.84
C TYR A 136 -8.92 9.35 4.04
N PRO A 137 -9.26 10.60 4.41
CA PRO A 137 -10.14 11.45 3.60
C PRO A 137 -9.65 11.60 2.16
N GLY A 138 -8.32 11.70 1.97
CA GLY A 138 -7.71 11.73 0.66
C GLY A 138 -7.88 10.41 -0.10
N GLU A 139 -7.81 9.26 0.58
CA GLU A 139 -8.00 7.96 -0.07
C GLU A 139 -9.41 7.82 -0.65
N VAL A 140 -10.44 8.31 0.06
CA VAL A 140 -11.82 8.30 -0.42
C VAL A 140 -11.99 9.23 -1.62
N VAL A 141 -11.41 10.44 -1.58
CA VAL A 141 -11.43 11.38 -2.71
C VAL A 141 -10.74 10.77 -3.93
N ARG A 142 -9.56 10.19 -3.74
CA ARG A 142 -8.80 9.47 -4.78
C ARG A 142 -9.62 8.35 -5.41
N LEU A 143 -10.26 7.53 -4.58
CA LEU A 143 -11.09 6.41 -5.04
C LEU A 143 -12.27 6.88 -5.90
N ARG A 144 -12.97 7.92 -5.46
CA ARG A 144 -14.09 8.51 -6.20
C ARG A 144 -13.65 9.14 -7.52
N LEU A 145 -12.50 9.81 -7.55
CA LEU A 145 -11.91 10.30 -8.81
C LEU A 145 -11.53 9.16 -9.77
N MET A 146 -11.00 8.05 -9.25
CA MET A 146 -10.61 6.88 -10.05
C MET A 146 -11.80 6.16 -10.68
N SER A 147 -12.98 6.21 -10.04
CA SER A 147 -14.23 5.65 -10.59
C SER A 147 -14.59 6.19 -11.98
N GLY A 148 -14.12 7.39 -12.33
CA GLY A 148 -14.31 7.96 -13.66
C GLY A 148 -15.67 8.61 -13.90
N GLU A 149 -16.51 8.75 -12.87
CA GLU A 149 -17.77 9.44 -13.04
C GLU A 149 -17.59 10.94 -13.30
N ARG A 150 -18.36 11.47 -14.27
CA ARG A 150 -18.29 12.88 -14.69
C ARG A 150 -18.52 13.89 -13.55
N ARG A 151 -19.25 13.48 -12.50
CA ARG A 151 -19.50 14.28 -11.29
C ARG A 151 -18.21 14.61 -10.51
N PHE A 152 -17.18 13.78 -10.65
CA PHE A 152 -15.90 13.93 -9.96
C PHE A 152 -14.83 14.44 -10.93
N SER A 153 -14.95 15.70 -11.37
CA SER A 153 -14.02 16.31 -12.32
C SER A 153 -12.71 16.81 -11.67
N GLY A 154 -12.71 17.08 -10.37
CA GLY A 154 -11.57 17.64 -9.66
C GLY A 154 -11.57 17.32 -8.16
N ILE A 155 -10.42 17.50 -7.50
CA ILE A 155 -10.22 17.18 -6.08
C ILE A 155 -11.19 18.00 -5.22
N LEU A 156 -11.21 19.32 -5.38
CA LEU A 156 -12.10 20.22 -4.62
C LEU A 156 -13.57 19.97 -4.90
N THR A 157 -13.95 19.75 -6.17
CA THR A 157 -15.32 19.40 -6.55
C THR A 157 -15.76 18.10 -5.89
N THR A 158 -14.88 17.10 -5.86
CA THR A 158 -15.14 15.81 -5.23
C THR A 158 -15.27 15.94 -3.71
N CYS A 159 -14.38 16.70 -3.06
CA CYS A 159 -14.50 16.99 -1.62
C CYS A 159 -15.83 17.68 -1.30
N ARG A 160 -16.23 18.69 -2.07
CA ARG A 160 -17.49 19.41 -1.89
C ARG A 160 -18.69 18.48 -2.08
N LEU A 161 -18.63 17.58 -3.05
CA LEU A 161 -19.71 16.62 -3.34
C LEU A 161 -19.84 15.58 -2.21
N ILE A 162 -18.72 15.01 -1.74
CA ILE A 162 -18.70 14.07 -0.60
C ILE A 162 -19.30 14.73 0.65
N TYR A 163 -18.93 15.98 0.93
CA TYR A 163 -19.45 16.72 2.06
C TYR A 163 -20.96 16.95 1.94
N ARG A 164 -21.44 17.36 0.75
CA ARG A 164 -22.86 17.62 0.48
C ARG A 164 -23.75 16.39 0.50
N GLU A 165 -23.23 15.18 0.27
CA GLU A 165 -24.02 13.94 0.29
C GLU A 165 -24.66 13.65 1.66
N THR A 166 -24.06 14.10 2.77
CA THR A 166 -24.58 13.79 4.12
C THR A 166 -24.38 14.95 5.10
N ASN A 167 -23.90 16.11 4.64
CA ASN A 167 -23.53 17.27 5.46
C ASN A 167 -22.63 16.90 6.66
N SER A 168 -21.80 15.86 6.50
CA SER A 168 -20.99 15.30 7.58
C SER A 168 -19.67 14.76 7.07
N VAL A 169 -18.63 14.91 7.90
CA VAL A 169 -17.27 14.39 7.63
C VAL A 169 -17.20 12.86 7.67
N ARG A 170 -18.23 12.17 8.20
CA ARG A 170 -18.27 10.71 8.31
C ARG A 170 -18.10 9.99 6.97
N ASN A 171 -18.53 10.60 5.87
CA ASN A 171 -18.40 10.00 4.53
C ASN A 171 -16.95 9.89 4.06
N PHE A 172 -16.07 10.79 4.51
CA PHE A 172 -14.64 10.73 4.21
C PHE A 172 -13.95 9.53 4.88
N TYR A 173 -14.60 8.90 5.86
CA TYR A 173 -14.10 7.73 6.59
C TYR A 173 -14.81 6.42 6.23
N ARG A 174 -15.63 6.41 5.16
CA ARG A 174 -16.28 5.18 4.70
C ARG A 174 -15.26 4.18 4.16
N GLY A 175 -15.29 2.99 4.75
CA GLY A 175 -14.36 1.91 4.43
C GLY A 175 -13.11 1.89 5.31
N PHE A 176 -12.96 2.81 6.28
CA PHE A 176 -11.77 2.84 7.15
C PHE A 176 -11.62 1.54 7.93
N ALA A 177 -12.71 1.01 8.50
CA ALA A 177 -12.69 -0.28 9.18
C ALA A 177 -12.22 -1.43 8.28
N ALA A 178 -12.70 -1.49 7.02
CA ALA A 178 -12.24 -2.47 6.04
C ALA A 178 -10.75 -2.30 5.73
N SER A 179 -10.29 -1.05 5.60
CA SER A 179 -8.88 -0.72 5.40
C SER A 179 -8.00 -1.17 6.56
N SER A 180 -8.42 -0.94 7.80
CA SER A 180 -7.65 -1.33 8.98
C SER A 180 -7.58 -2.85 9.13
N MET A 181 -8.70 -3.55 8.90
CA MET A 181 -8.75 -5.01 8.91
C MET A 181 -7.88 -5.64 7.81
N GLN A 182 -7.80 -5.01 6.64
CA GLN A 182 -6.96 -5.46 5.52
C GLN A 182 -5.46 -5.27 5.81
N ARG A 183 -5.10 -4.19 6.52
CA ARG A 183 -3.70 -3.78 6.68
C ARG A 183 -2.89 -4.68 7.60
N VAL A 184 -3.51 -5.27 8.62
CA VAL A 184 -2.82 -6.16 9.57
C VAL A 184 -2.37 -7.47 8.90
N PRO A 185 -3.26 -8.22 8.22
CA PRO A 185 -2.85 -9.40 7.45
C PRO A 185 -1.85 -9.07 6.33
N ASP A 186 -2.01 -7.92 5.66
CA ASP A 186 -1.12 -7.48 4.57
C ASP A 186 0.34 -7.36 5.04
N ILE A 187 0.55 -6.66 6.16
CA ILE A 187 1.89 -6.49 6.75
C ILE A 187 2.47 -7.84 7.21
N LEU A 188 1.64 -8.68 7.83
CA LEU A 188 2.09 -9.96 8.39
C LEU A 188 2.51 -10.94 7.29
N VAL A 189 1.68 -11.10 6.25
CA VAL A 189 1.98 -11.96 5.10
C VAL A 189 3.19 -11.41 4.32
N CYS A 190 3.22 -10.11 4.02
CA CYS A 190 4.34 -9.51 3.32
C CYS A 190 5.66 -9.77 4.05
N PHE A 191 5.71 -9.51 5.36
CA PHE A 191 6.94 -9.63 6.12
C PHE A 191 7.33 -11.11 6.31
N ALA A 192 6.38 -12.00 6.58
CA ALA A 192 6.63 -13.45 6.68
C ALA A 192 7.20 -14.02 5.37
N THR A 193 6.60 -13.68 4.22
CA THR A 193 7.09 -14.14 2.91
C THR A 193 8.42 -13.49 2.54
N TYR A 194 8.63 -12.21 2.87
CA TYR A 194 9.90 -11.54 2.61
C TYR A 194 11.05 -12.21 3.37
N GLU A 195 10.89 -12.47 4.66
CA GLU A 195 11.92 -13.11 5.50
C GLU A 195 12.19 -14.56 5.06
N THR A 196 11.15 -15.33 4.72
CA THR A 196 11.36 -16.72 4.25
C THR A 196 12.10 -16.77 2.91
N VAL A 197 11.76 -15.90 1.96
CA VAL A 197 12.47 -15.81 0.68
C VAL A 197 13.90 -15.32 0.88
N LYS A 198 14.11 -14.33 1.76
CA LYS A 198 15.44 -13.79 2.03
C LYS A 198 16.35 -14.82 2.70
N TYR A 199 15.83 -15.55 3.68
CA TYR A 199 16.52 -16.68 4.31
C TYR A 199 16.89 -17.75 3.27
N ALA A 200 15.93 -18.15 2.41
CA ALA A 200 16.18 -19.13 1.36
C ALA A 200 17.24 -18.68 0.32
N LEU A 201 17.31 -17.38 0.01
CA LEU A 201 18.23 -16.84 -0.99
C LEU A 201 19.62 -16.46 -0.44
N LEU A 202 19.73 -16.09 0.84
CA LEU A 202 21.00 -15.66 1.45
C LEU A 202 21.68 -16.77 2.26
N ASP A 203 20.92 -17.55 3.04
CA ASP A 203 21.46 -18.53 3.98
C ASP A 203 21.47 -19.98 3.43
N SER A 204 20.95 -20.22 2.22
CA SER A 204 21.00 -21.56 1.62
C SER A 204 22.42 -21.93 1.18
N PRO A 205 22.91 -23.14 1.53
CA PRO A 205 24.29 -23.58 1.26
C PRO A 205 24.61 -23.78 -0.23
N ASN A 206 23.62 -23.85 -1.12
CA ASN A 206 23.80 -23.96 -2.58
C ASN A 206 22.95 -22.90 -3.30
N PRO A 207 23.47 -21.68 -3.55
CA PRO A 207 22.73 -20.67 -4.31
C PRO A 207 22.76 -21.03 -5.81
N VAL A 208 21.72 -21.74 -6.27
CA VAL A 208 21.59 -22.22 -7.66
C VAL A 208 21.50 -21.07 -8.69
N LEU A 209 21.19 -19.86 -8.26
CA LEU A 209 20.72 -18.81 -9.17
C LEU A 209 21.68 -17.64 -9.41
N PHE A 210 22.62 -17.29 -8.51
CA PHE A 210 23.47 -16.10 -8.73
C PHE A 210 24.83 -16.18 -8.02
N ASN A 211 25.87 -16.55 -8.76
CA ASN A 211 27.28 -16.37 -8.38
C ASN A 211 27.73 -14.93 -8.73
N THR A 212 27.13 -13.93 -8.08
CA THR A 212 27.43 -12.50 -8.29
C THR A 212 27.82 -11.82 -6.97
N ASN A 213 28.38 -10.61 -7.07
CA ASN A 213 28.81 -9.80 -5.93
C ASN A 213 27.77 -9.74 -4.79
N HIS A 214 28.23 -9.76 -3.53
CA HIS A 214 27.36 -9.71 -2.34
C HIS A 214 26.33 -8.56 -2.37
N ALA A 215 26.71 -7.40 -2.91
CA ALA A 215 25.81 -6.25 -3.07
C ALA A 215 24.66 -6.56 -4.05
N THR A 216 24.97 -7.15 -5.21
CA THR A 216 23.98 -7.54 -6.22
C THR A 216 23.03 -8.61 -5.69
N ARG A 217 23.55 -9.58 -4.92
CA ARG A 217 22.72 -10.61 -4.27
C ARG A 217 21.74 -10.02 -3.25
N ASN A 218 22.15 -9.00 -2.49
CA ASN A 218 21.28 -8.32 -1.52
C ASN A 218 20.16 -7.52 -2.19
N VAL A 219 20.47 -6.77 -3.26
CA VAL A 219 19.45 -6.04 -4.02
C VAL A 219 18.48 -7.01 -4.68
N LEU A 220 18.99 -8.05 -5.33
CA LEU A 220 18.17 -9.03 -6.02
C LEU A 220 17.27 -9.83 -5.07
N SER A 221 17.80 -10.29 -3.93
CA SER A 221 16.98 -10.97 -2.91
C SER A 221 15.89 -10.05 -2.35
N THR A 222 16.16 -8.74 -2.24
CA THR A 222 15.17 -7.76 -1.81
C THR A 222 14.07 -7.55 -2.85
N VAL A 223 14.43 -7.48 -4.13
CA VAL A 223 13.46 -7.33 -5.24
C VAL A 223 12.61 -8.58 -5.41
N VAL A 224 13.22 -9.76 -5.44
CA VAL A 224 12.53 -11.05 -5.58
C VAL A 224 11.66 -11.33 -4.35
N GLY A 225 12.22 -11.15 -3.15
CA GLY A 225 11.50 -11.30 -1.88
C GLY A 225 10.33 -10.33 -1.77
N GLY A 226 10.53 -9.06 -2.12
CA GLY A 226 9.47 -8.05 -2.12
C GLY A 226 8.36 -8.35 -3.13
N SER A 227 8.71 -8.85 -4.31
CA SER A 227 7.74 -9.21 -5.35
C SER A 227 6.90 -10.42 -4.95
N LEU A 228 7.53 -11.50 -4.45
CA LEU A 228 6.83 -12.69 -3.97
C LEU A 228 5.97 -12.40 -2.74
N ALA A 229 6.48 -11.59 -1.81
CA ALA A 229 5.74 -11.13 -0.64
C ALA A 229 4.44 -10.41 -1.02
N ALA A 230 4.52 -9.51 -2.01
CA ALA A 230 3.35 -8.79 -2.45
C ALA A 230 2.34 -9.68 -3.20
N LEU A 231 2.79 -10.64 -4.00
CA LEU A 231 1.91 -11.64 -4.64
C LEU A 231 1.20 -12.52 -3.60
N ALA A 232 1.93 -12.96 -2.56
CA ALA A 232 1.36 -13.73 -1.46
C ALA A 232 0.32 -12.90 -0.68
N SER A 233 0.60 -11.62 -0.42
CA SER A 233 -0.35 -10.73 0.23
C SER A 233 -1.62 -10.55 -0.61
N ILE A 234 -1.49 -10.31 -1.92
CA ILE A 234 -2.63 -10.24 -2.84
C ILE A 234 -3.51 -11.50 -2.75
N ALA A 235 -2.92 -12.70 -2.66
CA ALA A 235 -3.73 -13.93 -2.55
C ALA A 235 -4.62 -13.93 -1.28
N VAL A 236 -4.13 -13.39 -0.17
CA VAL A 236 -4.78 -13.41 1.15
C VAL A 236 -5.70 -12.21 1.38
N THR A 237 -5.25 -11.00 1.03
CA THR A 237 -5.89 -9.74 1.47
C THR A 237 -6.84 -9.13 0.44
N PHE A 238 -6.81 -9.60 -0.80
CA PHE A 238 -7.55 -8.98 -1.89
C PHE A 238 -9.08 -8.95 -1.70
N PRO A 239 -9.74 -9.94 -1.06
CA PRO A 239 -11.16 -9.83 -0.73
C PRO A 239 -11.48 -8.62 0.16
N LEU A 240 -10.60 -8.32 1.13
CA LEU A 240 -10.75 -7.16 2.00
C LEU A 240 -10.48 -5.84 1.24
N ASP A 241 -9.57 -5.86 0.26
CA ASP A 241 -9.34 -4.73 -0.63
C ASP A 241 -10.58 -4.42 -1.48
N VAL A 242 -11.25 -5.44 -2.03
CA VAL A 242 -12.51 -5.28 -2.76
C VAL A 242 -13.58 -4.67 -1.83
N ALA A 243 -13.71 -5.19 -0.61
CA ALA A 243 -14.67 -4.66 0.36
C ALA A 243 -14.38 -3.19 0.72
N LYS A 244 -13.11 -2.82 0.96
CA LYS A 244 -12.69 -1.43 1.21
C LYS A 244 -13.13 -0.51 0.08
N ARG A 245 -12.87 -0.89 -1.18
CA ARG A 245 -13.15 -0.08 -2.37
C ARG A 245 -14.66 0.07 -2.60
N ARG A 246 -15.44 -1.00 -2.45
CA ARG A 246 -16.89 -0.96 -2.61
C ARG A 246 -17.60 -0.17 -1.51
N ILE A 247 -17.16 -0.33 -0.26
CA ILE A 247 -17.70 0.46 0.86
C ILE A 247 -17.32 1.93 0.71
N GLY A 248 -16.09 2.25 0.29
CA GLY A 248 -15.64 3.62 0.07
C GLY A 248 -16.38 4.36 -1.05
N MET A 249 -16.86 3.62 -2.06
CA MET A 249 -17.75 4.15 -3.11
C MET A 249 -19.23 4.17 -2.70
N SER A 250 -19.64 3.38 -1.70
CA SER A 250 -21.00 3.36 -1.21
C SER A 250 -21.33 4.72 -0.58
N GLY A 251 -22.25 5.47 -1.18
CA GLY A 251 -22.61 6.85 -0.82
C GLY A 251 -23.16 7.70 -1.95
N GLN A 252 -23.06 7.19 -3.18
CA GLN A 252 -23.54 7.83 -4.40
C GLN A 252 -25.03 7.75 -4.67
N SER A 253 -25.74 6.80 -4.06
CA SER A 253 -27.14 6.55 -4.34
C SER A 253 -27.99 7.04 -3.18
N ASN A 254 -29.07 7.75 -3.50
CA ASN A 254 -30.13 8.14 -2.55
C ASN A 254 -30.78 6.92 -1.87
N ASP A 255 -30.55 5.72 -2.40
CA ASP A 255 -30.95 4.47 -1.78
C ASP A 255 -29.96 4.02 -0.70
N ARG A 256 -30.53 3.69 0.46
CA ARG A 256 -29.98 3.06 1.67
C ARG A 256 -28.53 2.58 1.59
N ILE A 257 -27.73 2.91 2.62
CA ILE A 257 -26.38 2.38 2.88
C ILE A 257 -26.28 0.91 2.43
N LEU A 258 -25.70 0.68 1.24
CA LEU A 258 -25.72 -0.65 0.60
C LEU A 258 -24.86 -1.67 1.37
N TYR A 259 -23.88 -1.19 2.15
CA TYR A 259 -22.96 -2.01 2.90
C TYR A 259 -22.81 -1.46 4.32
N THR A 260 -23.41 -2.15 5.30
CA THR A 260 -23.37 -1.76 6.72
C THR A 260 -22.10 -2.21 7.43
N SER A 261 -21.51 -3.33 6.99
CA SER A 261 -20.31 -3.91 7.57
C SER A 261 -19.45 -4.59 6.50
N VAL A 262 -18.17 -4.84 6.82
CA VAL A 262 -17.22 -5.54 5.94
C VAL A 262 -17.76 -6.94 5.58
N GLY A 263 -18.23 -7.69 6.57
CA GLY A 263 -18.79 -9.03 6.36
C GLY A 263 -20.06 -9.02 5.50
N ASN A 264 -20.96 -8.03 5.69
CA ASN A 264 -22.14 -7.87 4.84
C ASN A 264 -21.75 -7.54 3.38
N CYS A 265 -20.74 -6.68 3.20
CA CYS A 265 -20.18 -6.41 1.87
C CYS A 265 -19.66 -7.68 1.20
N LEU A 266 -18.79 -8.44 1.88
CA LEU A 266 -18.22 -9.67 1.35
C LEU A 266 -19.30 -10.70 1.01
N ARG A 267 -20.29 -10.90 1.90
CA ARG A 267 -21.41 -11.81 1.66
C ARG A 267 -22.24 -11.41 0.45
N ARG A 268 -22.55 -10.12 0.29
CA ARG A 268 -23.31 -9.60 -0.87
C ARG A 268 -22.54 -9.72 -2.18
N VAL A 269 -21.23 -9.45 -2.16
CA VAL A 269 -20.38 -9.61 -3.34
C VAL A 269 -20.32 -11.09 -3.74
N TYR A 270 -20.10 -11.98 -2.76
CA TYR A 270 -20.10 -13.42 -3.02
C TYR A 270 -21.44 -13.92 -3.56
N ALA A 271 -22.56 -13.47 -3.00
CA ALA A 271 -23.90 -13.87 -3.46
C ALA A 271 -24.24 -13.37 -4.88
N LYS A 272 -23.72 -12.20 -5.29
CA LYS A 272 -24.03 -11.60 -6.60
C LYS A 272 -23.03 -11.94 -7.71
N GLU A 273 -21.74 -12.04 -7.38
CA GLU A 273 -20.64 -12.15 -8.35
C GLU A 273 -19.75 -13.37 -8.11
N GLY A 274 -20.01 -14.13 -7.04
CA GLY A 274 -19.21 -15.28 -6.66
C GLY A 274 -17.77 -14.94 -6.28
N ILE A 275 -16.90 -15.95 -6.35
CA ILE A 275 -15.46 -15.84 -6.04
C ILE A 275 -14.75 -14.89 -7.00
N ARG A 276 -15.20 -14.83 -8.27
CA ARG A 276 -14.64 -13.93 -9.28
C ARG A 276 -14.82 -12.46 -8.91
N GLY A 277 -15.92 -12.09 -8.26
CA GLY A 277 -16.13 -10.74 -7.74
C GLY A 277 -15.20 -10.37 -6.57
N LEU A 278 -14.91 -11.33 -5.67
CA LEU A 278 -13.99 -11.13 -4.55
C LEU A 278 -12.53 -10.97 -4.99
N TYR A 279 -12.15 -11.54 -6.12
CA TYR A 279 -10.81 -11.44 -6.71
C TYR A 279 -10.76 -10.57 -7.99
N ALA A 280 -11.78 -9.75 -8.22
CA ALA A 280 -11.87 -8.88 -9.39
C ALA A 280 -10.75 -7.83 -9.40
N GLY A 281 -9.81 -7.97 -10.33
CA GLY A 281 -8.64 -7.09 -10.46
C GLY A 281 -7.34 -7.63 -9.86
N SER A 282 -7.36 -8.82 -9.25
CA SER A 282 -6.17 -9.45 -8.64
C SER A 282 -5.05 -9.70 -9.65
N LEU A 283 -5.41 -10.15 -10.86
CA LEU A 283 -4.46 -10.34 -11.96
C LEU A 283 -3.75 -9.03 -12.34
N MET A 284 -4.51 -7.95 -12.50
CA MET A 284 -3.94 -6.65 -12.87
C MET A 284 -3.11 -6.06 -11.74
N GLU A 285 -3.48 -6.31 -10.49
CA GLU A 285 -2.69 -5.92 -9.32
C GLU A 285 -1.37 -6.70 -9.25
N ALA A 286 -1.38 -8.01 -9.56
CA ALA A 286 -0.18 -8.84 -9.64
C ALA A 286 0.78 -8.37 -10.75
N VAL A 287 0.28 -8.14 -11.97
CA VAL A 287 1.06 -7.62 -13.10
C VAL A 287 1.67 -6.25 -12.78
N ARG A 288 0.93 -5.41 -12.06
CA ARG A 288 1.38 -4.09 -11.63
C ARG A 288 2.43 -4.14 -10.52
N CYS A 289 2.36 -5.14 -9.66
CA CYS A 289 3.16 -5.17 -8.44
C CYS A 289 4.66 -5.34 -8.70
N VAL A 290 5.04 -6.31 -9.53
CA VAL A 290 6.46 -6.62 -9.80
C VAL A 290 7.20 -5.43 -10.42
N PRO A 291 6.71 -4.78 -11.49
CA PRO A 291 7.34 -3.59 -12.04
C PRO A 291 7.34 -2.42 -11.04
N GLN A 292 6.34 -2.32 -10.16
CA GLN A 292 6.29 -1.26 -9.16
C GLN A 292 7.46 -1.38 -8.18
N VAL A 293 7.75 -2.58 -7.68
CA VAL A 293 8.85 -2.83 -6.75
C VAL A 293 10.19 -2.52 -7.40
N ILE A 294 10.39 -2.97 -8.64
CA ILE A 294 11.62 -2.75 -9.41
C ILE A 294 11.84 -1.24 -9.65
N LEU A 295 10.83 -0.54 -10.18
CA LEU A 295 10.92 0.90 -10.43
C LEU A 295 11.14 1.70 -9.15
N MET A 296 10.49 1.30 -8.05
CA MET A 296 10.67 1.96 -6.76
C MET A 296 12.14 1.90 -6.31
N TRP A 297 12.76 0.72 -6.31
CA TRP A 297 14.16 0.56 -5.93
C TRP A 297 15.10 1.29 -6.89
N PHE A 298 14.85 1.21 -8.19
CA PHE A 298 15.61 1.95 -9.20
C PHE A 298 15.60 3.47 -8.94
N PHE A 299 14.44 4.05 -8.65
CA PHE A 299 14.36 5.48 -8.33
C PHE A 299 14.98 5.83 -6.98
N ILE A 300 14.84 4.98 -5.97
CA ILE A 300 15.46 5.20 -4.66
C ILE A 300 16.98 5.28 -4.81
N GLU A 301 17.60 4.29 -5.45
CA GLU A 301 19.04 4.25 -5.68
C GLU A 301 19.52 5.45 -6.50
N GLY A 302 18.78 5.81 -7.55
CA GLY A 302 19.09 6.97 -8.37
C GLY A 302 19.03 8.30 -7.59
N ILE A 303 18.00 8.48 -6.77
CA ILE A 303 17.82 9.71 -5.95
C ILE A 303 18.88 9.77 -4.84
N GLN A 304 19.15 8.65 -4.16
CA GLN A 304 20.17 8.59 -3.11
C GLN A 304 21.55 8.93 -3.67
N LYS A 305 21.92 8.38 -4.83
CA LYS A 305 23.20 8.67 -5.49
C LYS A 305 23.36 10.15 -5.84
N GLN A 306 22.31 10.77 -6.39
CA GLN A 306 22.34 12.20 -6.72
C GLN A 306 22.41 13.10 -5.47
N LEU A 307 21.74 12.72 -4.38
CA LEU A 307 21.77 13.47 -3.12
C LEU A 307 23.11 13.34 -2.41
N SER A 308 23.73 12.15 -2.42
CA SER A 308 25.08 11.96 -1.86
C SER A 308 26.13 12.75 -2.65
N GLU A 309 26.10 12.68 -3.99
CA GLU A 309 27.06 13.42 -4.85
C GLU A 309 26.95 14.96 -4.73
N ARG A 310 25.78 15.48 -4.34
CA ARG A 310 25.59 16.91 -4.05
C ARG A 310 26.01 17.30 -2.64
N CYS A 311 26.10 16.34 -1.72
CA CYS A 311 26.54 16.56 -0.34
C CYS A 311 28.07 16.52 -0.21
N ASP A 312 28.74 15.78 -1.10
CA ASP A 312 30.20 15.70 -1.17
C ASP A 312 30.85 16.90 -1.89
N ARG A 313 30.05 17.85 -2.42
CA ARG A 313 30.51 19.12 -3.02
C ARG A 313 30.23 20.30 -2.08
#